data_AF-A0A7W3P479-F1
#
_entry.id   AF-A0A7W3P479-F1
#
_cell.length_a   1.000
_cell.length_b   1.000
_cell.length_c   1.000
_cell.angle_alpha   90.00
_cell.angle_beta   90.00
_cell.angle_gamma   90.00
#
_symmetry.space_group_name_H-M   'P 1'
#
loop_
_entity.id
_entity.type
_entity.pdbx_description
1 polymer ?
#
loop_
_entity_poly.entity_id
_entity_poly.type
_entity_poly.pdbx_seq_one_letter_code
_entity_poly.pdbx_strand_id
1 'polypeptide(L)'
;MSTWTAADSRRLTRHGILAVNFHELRPENRDEAEARLRALARVGPSWDPEAPHDGPSVFVGFYDGYRETAMWGAELCNRIGLTARFFPIFVGDEPGQAGLSDDDLAALAERHEIGYHTASHLYITEVDEANVEAEVTGPVRRIEAATGRLPRLGAWCGGTRFDPTWVGNRVLRSLGVGHLISNWSIEPVPAA
;
A
#
# COMPACT_ATOMS: atom_id res chain seq x y z
N MET A 1 -17.93 -7.99 -22.55
CA MET A 1 -17.44 -6.67 -22.05
C MET A 1 -18.64 -5.91 -21.50
N SER A 2 -18.59 -5.44 -20.26
CA SER A 2 -19.68 -4.60 -19.72
C SER A 2 -19.66 -3.24 -20.42
N THR A 3 -20.82 -2.78 -20.91
CA THR A 3 -20.97 -1.44 -21.49
C THR A 3 -21.02 -0.40 -20.38
N TRP A 4 -20.13 0.57 -20.45
CA TRP A 4 -20.07 1.72 -19.54
C TRP A 4 -21.37 2.54 -19.57
N THR A 5 -21.86 2.94 -18.40
CA THR A 5 -23.12 3.66 -18.24
C THR A 5 -22.93 5.04 -17.60
N ALA A 6 -23.94 5.91 -17.71
CA ALA A 6 -23.98 7.17 -16.96
C ALA A 6 -24.03 6.97 -15.43
N ALA A 7 -24.44 5.79 -14.96
CA ALA A 7 -24.36 5.43 -13.54
C ALA A 7 -22.90 5.15 -13.14
N ASP A 8 -22.12 4.49 -14.00
CA ASP A 8 -20.69 4.24 -13.77
C ASP A 8 -19.91 5.57 -13.69
N SER A 9 -20.15 6.50 -14.63
CA SER A 9 -19.57 7.84 -14.58
C SER A 9 -19.92 8.56 -13.28
N ARG A 10 -21.19 8.52 -12.86
CA ARG A 10 -21.64 9.16 -11.61
C ARG A 10 -20.98 8.56 -10.38
N ARG A 11 -20.83 7.23 -10.33
CA ARG A 11 -20.16 6.53 -9.22
C ARG A 11 -18.70 6.96 -9.12
N LEU A 12 -17.97 7.01 -10.24
CA LEU A 12 -16.58 7.45 -10.27
C LEU A 12 -16.40 8.92 -9.87
N THR A 13 -17.30 9.79 -10.30
CA THR A 13 -17.23 11.21 -9.90
C THR A 13 -17.61 11.43 -8.44
N ARG A 14 -18.39 10.53 -7.84
CA ARG A 14 -18.88 10.68 -6.47
C ARG A 14 -17.96 10.05 -5.42
N HIS A 15 -17.20 9.01 -5.77
CA HIS A 15 -16.27 8.33 -4.85
C HIS A 15 -14.92 8.05 -5.50
N GLY A 16 -14.44 8.97 -6.33
CA GLY A 16 -13.16 8.84 -7.02
C GLY A 16 -12.00 8.76 -6.01
N ILE A 17 -11.04 7.89 -6.28
CA ILE A 17 -9.81 7.80 -5.50
C ILE A 17 -8.67 8.29 -6.38
N LEU A 18 -7.95 9.32 -5.94
CA LEU A 18 -6.71 9.76 -6.57
C LEU A 18 -5.53 9.15 -5.82
N ALA A 19 -4.83 8.23 -6.46
CA ALA A 19 -3.69 7.53 -5.88
C ALA A 19 -2.36 8.11 -6.38
N VAL A 20 -1.40 8.28 -5.48
CA VAL A 20 0.01 8.57 -5.78
C VAL A 20 0.89 7.53 -5.11
N ASN A 21 1.86 7.03 -5.87
CA ASN A 21 2.76 5.95 -5.46
C ASN A 21 4.21 6.45 -5.53
N PHE A 22 4.94 6.37 -4.42
CA PHE A 22 6.35 6.76 -4.29
C PHE A 22 7.21 5.53 -3.98
N HIS A 23 8.42 5.47 -4.53
CA HIS A 23 9.43 4.46 -4.21
C HIS A 23 10.62 5.17 -3.55
N GLU A 24 11.79 5.21 -4.18
CA GLU A 24 12.88 6.08 -3.77
C GLU A 24 12.59 7.55 -4.12
N LEU A 25 12.70 8.44 -3.14
CA LEU A 25 12.68 9.89 -3.33
C LEU A 25 14.00 10.52 -2.89
N ARG A 26 14.79 10.90 -3.88
CA ARG A 26 16.05 11.61 -3.65
C ARG A 26 15.81 13.03 -3.12
N PRO A 27 16.73 13.59 -2.31
CA PRO A 27 16.58 14.92 -1.71
C PRO A 27 16.19 16.03 -2.69
N GLU A 28 16.79 16.04 -3.89
CA GLU A 28 16.55 17.03 -4.94
C GLU A 28 15.10 17.02 -5.49
N ASN A 29 14.36 15.93 -5.29
CA ASN A 29 12.99 15.78 -5.78
C ASN A 29 11.94 16.10 -4.70
N ARG A 30 12.37 16.37 -3.46
CA ARG A 30 11.47 16.51 -2.30
C ARG A 30 10.55 17.73 -2.40
N ASP A 31 11.02 18.84 -2.95
CA ASP A 31 10.21 20.05 -3.10
C ASP A 31 9.03 19.83 -4.05
N GLU A 32 9.28 19.16 -5.19
CA GLU A 32 8.22 18.81 -6.15
C GLU A 32 7.25 17.77 -5.58
N ALA A 33 7.77 16.75 -4.89
CA ALA A 33 6.93 15.75 -4.22
C ALA A 33 6.06 16.38 -3.13
N GLU A 34 6.61 17.34 -2.37
CA GLU A 34 5.85 18.10 -1.37
C GLU A 34 4.75 18.94 -2.01
N ALA A 35 5.06 19.67 -3.08
CA ALA A 35 4.06 20.46 -3.80
C ALA A 35 2.89 19.58 -4.30
N ARG A 36 3.18 18.39 -4.83
CA ARG A 36 2.18 17.41 -5.26
C ARG A 36 1.34 16.86 -4.11
N LEU A 37 1.96 16.48 -2.99
CA LEU A 37 1.23 15.99 -1.80
C LEU A 37 0.34 17.08 -1.20
N ARG A 38 0.79 18.33 -1.18
CA ARG A 38 -0.03 19.49 -0.75
C ARG A 38 -1.17 19.80 -1.71
N ALA A 39 -1.01 19.56 -3.00
CA ALA A 39 -2.11 19.66 -3.95
C ALA A 39 -3.12 18.53 -3.74
N LEU A 40 -2.63 17.31 -3.53
CA LEU A 40 -3.45 16.13 -3.24
C LEU A 40 -4.29 16.30 -1.96
N ALA A 41 -3.71 16.85 -0.89
CA ALA A 41 -4.43 17.12 0.35
C ALA A 41 -5.64 18.06 0.19
N ARG A 42 -5.71 18.84 -0.90
CA ARG A 42 -6.86 19.71 -1.22
C ARG A 42 -7.96 18.99 -1.99
N VAL A 43 -7.69 17.80 -2.53
CA VAL A 43 -8.66 17.00 -3.29
C VAL A 43 -9.68 16.38 -2.35
N GLY A 44 -9.22 15.77 -1.25
CA GLY A 44 -10.10 15.11 -0.30
C GLY A 44 -9.34 14.43 0.84
N PRO A 45 -10.06 13.78 1.77
CA PRO A 45 -9.45 13.05 2.87
C PRO A 45 -8.69 11.81 2.36
N SER A 46 -7.81 11.26 3.21
CA SER A 46 -7.22 9.95 2.94
C SER A 46 -8.30 8.88 2.79
N TRP A 47 -8.16 8.05 1.77
CA TRP A 47 -9.01 6.91 1.53
C TRP A 47 -8.82 5.85 2.63
N ASP A 48 -9.94 5.36 3.17
CA ASP A 48 -10.02 4.27 4.12
C ASP A 48 -11.21 3.37 3.74
N PRO A 49 -11.00 2.07 3.48
CA PRO A 49 -12.09 1.17 3.10
C PRO A 49 -13.13 0.99 4.22
N GLU A 50 -12.77 1.25 5.48
CA GLU A 50 -13.67 1.08 6.63
C GLU A 50 -14.37 2.39 7.04
N ALA A 51 -13.93 3.52 6.48
CA ALA A 51 -14.53 4.84 6.71
C ALA A 51 -14.83 5.53 5.35
N PRO A 52 -15.77 4.98 4.56
CA PRO A 52 -16.10 5.53 3.25
C PRO A 52 -16.62 6.97 3.38
N HIS A 53 -16.23 7.80 2.41
CA HIS A 53 -16.58 9.21 2.37
C HIS A 53 -17.30 9.56 1.06
N ASP A 54 -18.24 10.52 1.14
CA ASP A 54 -18.93 11.10 -0.01
C ASP A 54 -18.03 12.15 -0.67
N GLY A 55 -17.62 11.93 -1.92
CA GLY A 55 -16.70 12.80 -2.64
C GLY A 55 -15.36 12.11 -2.94
N PRO A 56 -14.44 12.83 -3.62
CA PRO A 56 -13.13 12.28 -3.92
C PRO A 56 -12.32 12.05 -2.63
N SER A 57 -11.45 11.05 -2.66
CA SER A 57 -10.50 10.71 -1.61
C SER A 57 -9.12 10.46 -2.20
N VAL A 58 -8.11 10.41 -1.35
CA VAL A 58 -6.71 10.30 -1.81
C VAL A 58 -6.00 9.11 -1.20
N PHE A 59 -5.17 8.45 -2.00
CA PHE A 59 -4.32 7.36 -1.55
C PHE A 59 -2.86 7.76 -1.74
N VAL A 60 -2.07 7.68 -0.67
CA VAL A 60 -0.64 7.99 -0.69
C VAL A 60 0.11 6.72 -0.31
N GLY A 61 0.75 6.07 -1.29
CA GLY A 61 1.52 4.85 -1.10
C GLY A 61 3.02 5.10 -1.18
N PHE A 62 3.78 4.48 -0.27
CA PHE A 62 5.24 4.41 -0.29
C PHE A 62 5.67 2.95 -0.32
N TYR A 63 6.48 2.57 -1.31
CA TYR A 63 6.82 1.18 -1.61
C TYR A 63 8.29 0.88 -1.31
N ASP A 64 8.62 -0.40 -1.26
CA ASP A 64 9.97 -0.99 -1.18
C ASP A 64 10.78 -0.69 0.09
N GLY A 65 10.24 0.09 1.01
CA GLY A 65 10.86 0.34 2.31
C GLY A 65 12.15 1.18 2.25
N TYR A 66 12.26 2.11 1.30
CA TYR A 66 13.32 3.13 1.33
C TYR A 66 13.14 4.03 2.56
N ARG A 67 13.89 3.74 3.63
CA ARG A 67 13.69 4.33 4.97
C ARG A 67 13.62 5.86 4.94
N GLU A 68 14.59 6.52 4.33
CA GLU A 68 14.64 7.99 4.26
C GLU A 68 13.43 8.59 3.56
N THR A 69 12.94 7.92 2.51
CA THR A 69 11.73 8.35 1.79
C THR A 69 10.48 8.13 2.65
N ALA A 70 10.39 6.96 3.29
CA ALA A 70 9.25 6.61 4.13
C ALA A 70 9.11 7.57 5.32
N MET A 71 10.21 7.85 6.03
CA MET A 71 10.20 8.74 7.20
C MET A 71 9.89 10.19 6.80
N TRP A 72 10.49 10.69 5.72
CA TRP A 72 10.15 12.01 5.18
C TRP A 72 8.68 12.11 4.77
N GLY A 73 8.17 11.07 4.07
CA GLY A 73 6.80 11.00 3.60
C GLY A 73 5.79 10.99 4.73
N ALA A 74 6.06 10.20 5.78
CA ALA A 74 5.26 10.15 7.00
C ALA A 74 5.19 11.52 7.69
N GLU A 75 6.34 12.16 7.89
CA GLU A 75 6.39 13.47 8.53
C GLU A 75 5.59 14.52 7.75
N LEU A 76 5.77 14.58 6.42
CA LEU A 76 5.03 15.51 5.59
C LEU A 76 3.52 15.22 5.63
N CYS A 77 3.10 13.96 5.47
CA CYS A 77 1.70 13.56 5.52
C CYS A 77 1.06 13.96 6.87
N ASN A 78 1.78 13.78 7.97
CA ASN A 78 1.34 14.24 9.29
C ASN A 78 1.10 15.75 9.35
N ARG A 79 2.01 16.56 8.78
CA ARG A 79 1.87 18.03 8.75
C ARG A 79 0.70 18.51 7.90
N ILE A 80 0.35 17.78 6.85
CA ILE A 80 -0.71 18.17 5.90
C ILE A 80 -2.05 17.45 6.15
N GLY A 81 -2.14 16.66 7.22
CA GLY A 81 -3.38 15.99 7.62
C GLY A 81 -3.76 14.78 6.75
N LEU A 82 -2.77 14.12 6.13
CA LEU A 82 -2.98 12.89 5.37
C LEU A 82 -2.44 11.67 6.12
N THR A 83 -3.10 10.55 5.91
CA THR A 83 -2.65 9.22 6.29
C THR A 83 -2.00 8.56 5.08
N ALA A 84 -0.73 8.18 5.20
CA ALA A 84 0.02 7.42 4.19
C ALA A 84 -0.13 5.89 4.40
N ARG A 85 0.24 5.12 3.38
CA ARG A 85 0.29 3.66 3.38
C ARG A 85 1.70 3.22 2.98
N PHE A 86 2.34 2.38 3.78
CA PHE A 86 3.71 1.93 3.55
C PHE A 86 3.71 0.44 3.23
N PHE A 87 4.37 0.07 2.13
CA PHE A 87 4.46 -1.28 1.60
C PHE A 87 5.93 -1.72 1.61
N PRO A 88 6.49 -2.05 2.79
CA PRO A 88 7.89 -2.44 2.90
C PRO A 88 8.13 -3.83 2.34
N ILE A 89 9.29 -3.99 1.69
CA ILE A 89 9.96 -5.29 1.57
C ILE A 89 11.00 -5.38 2.69
N PHE A 90 11.52 -6.59 2.92
CA PHE A 90 12.43 -6.91 4.02
C PHE A 90 13.78 -7.47 3.56
N VAL A 91 13.90 -7.75 2.27
CA VAL A 91 15.13 -8.11 1.57
C VAL A 91 15.12 -7.28 0.28
N GLY A 92 16.17 -6.52 0.03
CA GLY A 92 16.27 -5.64 -1.13
C GLY A 92 17.58 -5.84 -1.88
N ASP A 93 17.55 -5.53 -3.17
CA ASP A 93 18.71 -5.63 -4.07
C ASP A 93 19.40 -4.27 -4.29
N GLU A 94 18.73 -3.18 -3.93
CA GLU A 94 19.22 -1.82 -4.11
C GLU A 94 19.65 -1.15 -2.79
N PRO A 95 20.64 -0.23 -2.83
CA PRO A 95 21.04 0.53 -1.65
C PRO A 95 19.87 1.30 -1.03
N GLY A 96 19.65 1.10 0.27
CA GLY A 96 18.60 1.80 1.03
C GLY A 96 17.20 1.20 0.90
N GLN A 97 16.98 0.29 -0.06
CA GLN A 97 15.78 -0.54 -0.14
C GLN A 97 15.71 -1.50 1.05
N ALA A 98 14.51 -1.94 1.43
CA ALA A 98 14.30 -2.78 2.62
C ALA A 98 14.90 -2.20 3.91
N GLY A 99 15.03 -0.87 4.00
CA GLY A 99 15.78 -0.19 5.06
C GLY A 99 14.99 0.06 6.35
N LEU A 100 13.68 -0.22 6.37
CA LEU A 100 12.83 0.00 7.55
C LEU A 100 13.08 -1.07 8.62
N SER A 101 13.42 -0.62 9.82
CA SER A 101 13.49 -1.46 11.02
C SER A 101 12.10 -1.71 11.61
N ASP A 102 11.99 -2.68 12.53
CA ASP A 102 10.73 -2.94 13.23
C ASP A 102 10.28 -1.73 14.07
N ASP A 103 11.22 -0.98 14.65
CA ASP A 103 10.94 0.28 15.35
C ASP A 103 10.42 1.36 14.39
N ASP A 104 10.95 1.44 13.16
CA ASP A 104 10.42 2.37 12.16
C ASP A 104 8.99 1.96 11.76
N LEU A 105 8.70 0.66 11.60
CA LEU A 105 7.34 0.17 11.32
C LEU A 105 6.38 0.55 12.45
N ALA A 106 6.78 0.35 13.70
CA ALA A 106 5.99 0.72 14.87
C ALA A 106 5.70 2.22 14.91
N ALA A 107 6.72 3.06 14.70
CA ALA A 107 6.59 4.51 14.67
C ALA A 107 5.67 5.00 13.53
N LEU A 108 5.82 4.43 12.34
CA LEU A 108 4.93 4.72 11.21
C LEU A 108 3.47 4.33 11.54
N ALA A 109 3.27 3.17 12.19
CA ALA A 109 1.94 2.65 12.53
C ALA A 109 1.17 3.45 13.59
N GLU A 110 1.82 4.38 14.30
CA GLU A 110 1.14 5.28 15.23
C GLU A 110 0.07 6.14 14.54
N ARG A 111 0.31 6.50 13.27
CA ARG A 111 -0.57 7.36 12.47
C ARG A 111 -0.82 6.90 11.05
N HIS A 112 -0.01 6.00 10.53
CA HIS A 112 -0.10 5.51 9.16
C HIS A 112 -0.41 4.02 9.13
N GLU A 113 -0.63 3.49 7.94
CA GLU A 113 -0.94 2.07 7.77
C GLU A 113 0.24 1.37 7.10
N ILE A 114 0.59 0.19 7.63
CA ILE A 114 1.60 -0.68 7.05
C ILE A 114 0.87 -1.81 6.30
N GLY A 115 1.13 -1.92 5.01
CA GLY A 115 0.59 -2.95 4.13
C GLY A 115 1.63 -4.03 3.83
N TYR A 116 1.14 -5.16 3.32
CA TYR A 116 1.98 -6.25 2.86
C TYR A 116 2.61 -5.96 1.49
N HIS A 117 3.90 -6.29 1.29
CA HIS A 117 4.56 -6.15 -0.02
C HIS A 117 5.57 -7.26 -0.37
N THR A 118 5.36 -8.48 0.10
CA THR A 118 6.34 -9.59 0.06
C THR A 118 7.59 -9.37 0.92
N ALA A 119 8.45 -10.38 1.04
CA ALA A 119 9.73 -10.23 1.73
C ALA A 119 10.80 -9.68 0.78
N SER A 120 10.89 -10.24 -0.42
CA SER A 120 11.99 -9.99 -1.36
C SER A 120 11.55 -9.40 -2.70
N HIS A 121 10.38 -8.77 -2.74
CA HIS A 121 9.80 -8.11 -3.91
C HIS A 121 9.42 -9.06 -5.07
N LEU A 122 8.97 -10.28 -4.75
CA LEU A 122 8.58 -11.26 -5.77
C LEU A 122 7.26 -10.91 -6.46
N TYR A 123 7.18 -11.28 -7.75
CA TYR A 123 5.89 -11.36 -8.44
C TYR A 123 5.09 -12.53 -7.89
N ILE A 124 3.75 -12.39 -7.86
CA ILE A 124 2.89 -13.48 -7.40
C ILE A 124 3.09 -14.78 -8.19
N THR A 125 3.52 -14.67 -9.46
CA THR A 125 3.80 -15.81 -10.34
C THR A 125 4.98 -16.66 -9.88
N GLU A 126 5.82 -16.12 -9.01
CA GLU A 126 7.01 -16.75 -8.44
C GLU A 126 6.75 -17.29 -7.03
N VAL A 127 5.56 -17.05 -6.48
CA VAL A 127 5.16 -17.56 -5.18
C VAL A 127 4.51 -18.92 -5.33
N ASP A 128 5.08 -19.92 -4.67
CA ASP A 128 4.61 -21.30 -4.65
C ASP A 128 4.55 -21.85 -3.21
N GLU A 129 4.17 -23.12 -3.07
CA GLU A 129 4.07 -23.77 -1.75
C GLU A 129 5.41 -23.82 -1.00
N ALA A 130 6.55 -23.76 -1.70
CA ALA A 130 7.87 -23.84 -1.08
C ALA A 130 8.31 -22.51 -0.47
N ASN A 131 7.88 -21.37 -1.02
CA ASN A 131 8.30 -20.04 -0.57
C ASN A 131 7.17 -19.18 0.03
N VAL A 132 5.89 -19.57 -0.06
CA VAL A 132 4.76 -18.77 0.44
C VAL A 132 4.88 -18.39 1.91
N GLU A 133 5.48 -19.23 2.74
CA GLU A 133 5.72 -18.89 4.14
C GLU A 133 6.74 -17.74 4.27
N ALA A 134 7.83 -17.80 3.52
CA ALA A 134 8.90 -16.78 3.56
C ALA A 134 8.45 -15.46 2.92
N GLU A 135 7.66 -15.52 1.85
CA GLU A 135 7.30 -14.35 1.04
C GLU A 135 5.94 -13.76 1.38
N VAL A 136 5.06 -14.50 2.06
CA VAL A 136 3.70 -14.05 2.37
C VAL A 136 3.46 -14.02 3.87
N THR A 137 3.46 -15.20 4.49
CA THR A 137 3.12 -15.32 5.92
C THR A 137 4.12 -14.60 6.82
N GLY A 138 5.42 -14.77 6.57
CA GLY A 138 6.52 -14.18 7.35
C GLY A 138 6.46 -12.66 7.41
N PRO A 139 6.41 -11.96 6.25
CA PRO A 139 6.23 -10.52 6.18
C PRO A 139 4.98 -10.02 6.92
N VAL A 140 3.84 -10.69 6.74
CA VAL A 140 2.61 -10.34 7.45
C VAL A 140 2.77 -10.46 8.96
N ARG A 141 3.35 -11.57 9.45
CA ARG A 141 3.62 -11.77 10.89
C ARG A 141 4.63 -10.77 11.44
N ARG A 142 5.64 -10.38 10.65
CA ARG A 142 6.61 -9.35 11.05
C ARG A 142 5.93 -7.99 11.22
N ILE A 143 5.07 -7.61 10.27
CA ILE A 143 4.27 -6.38 10.36
C ILE A 143 3.36 -6.43 11.60
N GLU A 144 2.67 -7.55 11.84
CA GLU A 144 1.82 -7.72 13.02
C GLU A 144 2.61 -7.61 14.33
N ALA A 145 3.78 -8.25 14.41
CA ALA A 145 4.62 -8.19 15.59
C ALA A 145 5.14 -6.77 15.88
N ALA A 146 5.52 -6.02 14.85
CA ALA A 146 6.04 -4.66 15.01
C ALA A 146 4.95 -3.62 15.30
N THR A 147 3.77 -3.78 14.70
CA THR A 147 2.71 -2.75 14.73
C THR A 147 1.54 -3.09 15.65
N GLY A 148 1.46 -4.34 16.11
CA GLY A 148 0.32 -4.89 16.84
C GLY A 148 -0.95 -5.08 16.00
N ARG A 149 -0.87 -4.96 14.66
CA ARG A 149 -2.02 -5.04 13.75
C ARG A 149 -1.69 -5.85 12.50
N LEU A 150 -2.63 -6.66 12.05
CA LEU A 150 -2.55 -7.30 10.74
C LEU A 150 -2.71 -6.25 9.62
N PRO A 151 -1.95 -6.36 8.52
CA PRO A 151 -2.11 -5.50 7.36
C PRO A 151 -3.48 -5.75 6.70
N ARG A 152 -4.28 -4.71 6.51
CA ARG A 152 -5.56 -4.79 5.76
C ARG A 152 -5.34 -4.70 4.25
N LEU A 153 -4.23 -4.11 3.85
CA LEU A 153 -3.85 -3.81 2.46
C LEU A 153 -2.63 -4.63 2.07
N GLY A 154 -2.60 -5.11 0.83
CA GLY A 154 -1.43 -5.75 0.24
C GLY A 154 -1.13 -5.19 -1.13
N ALA A 155 0.12 -5.27 -1.56
CA ALA A 155 0.55 -4.96 -2.91
C ALA A 155 1.49 -6.06 -3.39
N TRP A 156 1.26 -6.61 -4.57
CA TRP A 156 2.22 -7.50 -5.22
C TRP A 156 3.23 -6.70 -6.03
N CYS A 157 4.44 -7.23 -6.20
CA CYS A 157 5.34 -6.72 -7.23
C CYS A 157 4.62 -6.70 -8.60
N GLY A 158 4.77 -5.60 -9.32
CA GLY A 158 4.06 -5.35 -10.58
C GLY A 158 2.55 -5.05 -10.46
N GLY A 159 1.97 -5.10 -9.26
CA GLY A 159 0.56 -4.76 -9.03
C GLY A 159 -0.42 -5.81 -9.54
N THR A 160 -0.11 -7.09 -9.39
CA THR A 160 -0.99 -8.18 -9.83
C THR A 160 -2.32 -8.19 -9.05
N ARG A 161 -3.42 -8.47 -9.77
CA ARG A 161 -4.78 -8.54 -9.24
C ARG A 161 -5.04 -9.78 -8.40
N PHE A 162 -6.17 -9.79 -7.71
CA PHE A 162 -6.62 -10.99 -7.01
C PHE A 162 -7.06 -12.07 -8.01
N ASP A 163 -6.53 -13.26 -7.80
CA ASP A 163 -6.92 -14.49 -8.49
C ASP A 163 -6.69 -15.66 -7.51
N PRO A 164 -7.75 -16.41 -7.13
CA PRO A 164 -7.67 -17.46 -6.12
C PRO A 164 -6.90 -18.70 -6.59
N THR A 165 -6.51 -18.82 -7.87
CA THR A 165 -5.66 -19.93 -8.33
C THR A 165 -4.23 -19.80 -7.80
N TRP A 166 -3.78 -18.59 -7.47
CA TRP A 166 -2.46 -18.35 -6.89
C TRP A 166 -2.44 -18.62 -5.40
N VAL A 167 -1.44 -19.39 -4.94
CA VAL A 167 -1.29 -19.73 -3.52
C VAL A 167 -1.11 -18.48 -2.65
N GLY A 168 -0.30 -17.51 -3.11
CA GLY A 168 -0.08 -16.26 -2.38
C GLY A 168 -1.37 -15.49 -2.11
N ASN A 169 -2.27 -15.38 -3.09
CA ASN A 169 -3.56 -14.72 -2.92
C ASN A 169 -4.48 -15.45 -1.94
N ARG A 170 -4.51 -16.80 -1.99
CA ARG A 170 -5.30 -17.58 -1.02
C ARG A 170 -4.79 -17.36 0.40
N VAL A 171 -3.47 -17.36 0.59
CA VAL A 171 -2.83 -17.15 1.90
C VAL A 171 -3.07 -15.72 2.39
N LEU A 172 -2.84 -14.69 1.58
CA LEU A 172 -3.14 -13.29 1.95
C LEU A 172 -4.59 -13.09 2.39
N ARG A 173 -5.54 -13.67 1.65
CA ARG A 173 -6.95 -13.64 2.03
C ARG A 173 -7.19 -14.30 3.39
N SER A 174 -6.57 -15.46 3.65
CA SER A 174 -6.69 -16.15 4.94
C SER A 174 -6.07 -15.38 6.11
N LEU A 175 -5.11 -14.51 5.82
CA LEU A 175 -4.46 -13.62 6.79
C LEU A 175 -5.20 -12.29 7.00
N GLY A 176 -6.36 -12.11 6.36
CA GLY A 176 -7.23 -10.94 6.58
C GLY A 176 -6.92 -9.73 5.70
N VAL A 177 -6.05 -9.86 4.69
CA VAL A 177 -5.85 -8.79 3.70
C VAL A 177 -7.14 -8.63 2.89
N GLY A 178 -7.77 -7.47 3.01
CA GLY A 178 -9.07 -7.16 2.41
C GLY A 178 -8.97 -6.44 1.07
N HIS A 179 -7.82 -5.83 0.74
CA HIS A 179 -7.62 -5.13 -0.52
C HIS A 179 -6.23 -5.34 -1.10
N LEU A 180 -6.15 -5.49 -2.43
CA LEU A 180 -4.91 -5.44 -3.19
C LEU A 180 -4.76 -4.10 -3.91
N ILE A 181 -3.58 -3.51 -3.78
CA ILE A 181 -3.20 -2.25 -4.39
C ILE A 181 -2.29 -2.54 -5.58
N SER A 182 -2.57 -1.89 -6.70
CA SER A 182 -1.73 -1.88 -7.89
C SER A 182 -1.53 -0.44 -8.38
N ASN A 183 -0.69 -0.27 -9.40
CA ASN A 183 -0.55 1.01 -10.10
C ASN A 183 -1.85 1.48 -10.78
N TRP A 184 -2.83 0.61 -10.96
CA TRP A 184 -4.04 0.87 -11.75
C TRP A 184 -5.34 0.77 -10.96
N SER A 185 -5.32 0.17 -9.77
CA SER A 185 -6.54 -0.09 -9.00
C SER A 185 -6.28 -0.39 -7.52
N ILE A 186 -7.29 -0.08 -6.72
CA ILE A 186 -7.52 -0.65 -5.39
C ILE A 186 -8.64 -1.67 -5.55
N GLU A 187 -8.34 -2.95 -5.34
CA GLU A 187 -9.24 -4.06 -5.60
C GLU A 187 -9.64 -4.75 -4.28
N PRO A 188 -10.94 -4.91 -3.98
CA PRO A 188 -11.36 -5.70 -2.84
C PRO A 188 -11.03 -7.17 -3.06
N VAL A 189 -10.46 -7.81 -2.04
CA VAL A 189 -10.28 -9.26 -1.99
C VAL A 189 -11.64 -9.91 -1.69
N PRO A 190 -12.16 -10.81 -2.55
CA PRO A 190 -13.43 -11.48 -2.30
C PRO A 190 -13.39 -12.29 -1.01
N ALA A 191 -14.50 -12.29 -0.27
CA ALA A 191 -14.68 -13.19 0.87
C ALA A 191 -14.46 -14.66 0.45
N ALA A 192 -14.04 -15.48 1.42
CA ALA A 192 -13.76 -16.91 1.21
C ALA A 192 -15.00 -17.72 0.82
#